data_AF-A0A945QZR6-F1
#
_entry.id   AF-A0A945QZR6-F1
#
_cell.length_a   1.000
_cell.length_b   1.000
_cell.length_c   1.000
_cell.angle_alpha   90.00
_cell.angle_beta   90.00
_cell.angle_gamma   90.00
#
_symmetry.space_group_name_H-M   'P 1'
#
loop_
_entity.id
_entity.type
_entity.pdbx_description
1 polymer ?
#
loop_
_entity_poly.entity_id
_entity_poly.type
_entity_poly.pdbx_seq_one_letter_code
_entity_poly.pdbx_strand_id
1 'polypeptide(L)'
;MSAVGTESNPLRVAVIGSGPSGFYTVSNLLKQTDLVVEVDMFDRLPTPYGLVRAGVAPDHQKDKSVTRAYEKSAVAPGFRFFGNVEYGTHLHLDDLKEHYHQVMFTTGSPFDRNLGVAGEDLLGSHSATEFVAWYNGHPDFADRDFDLSQENVVVVGIGNVAMDVARILCKTVDELKVTDIADHALAALSKSKVKNV
;
A
#
# COMPACT_ATOMS: atom_id res chain seq x y z
N MET A 1 35.74 -7.32 -17.01
CA MET A 1 34.61 -7.70 -16.15
C MET A 1 33.75 -8.68 -16.94
N SER A 2 33.20 -9.71 -16.30
CA SER A 2 32.24 -10.62 -16.96
C SER A 2 31.00 -9.85 -17.42
N ALA A 3 30.30 -10.37 -18.41
CA ALA A 3 29.03 -9.79 -18.86
C ALA A 3 28.03 -9.73 -17.70
N VAL A 4 27.20 -8.68 -17.68
CA VAL A 4 26.12 -8.53 -16.70
C VAL A 4 25.08 -9.63 -16.94
N GLY A 5 24.57 -10.23 -15.85
CA GLY A 5 23.61 -11.31 -15.89
C GLY A 5 24.23 -12.71 -15.84
N THR A 6 25.48 -12.83 -15.39
CA THR A 6 26.16 -14.13 -15.17
C THR A 6 26.26 -14.43 -13.67
N GLU A 7 26.54 -15.68 -13.28
CA GLU A 7 26.75 -16.06 -11.87
C GLU A 7 27.84 -15.23 -11.17
N SER A 8 28.90 -14.84 -11.90
CA SER A 8 29.99 -14.03 -11.35
C SER A 8 29.76 -12.52 -11.43
N ASN A 9 28.72 -12.08 -12.15
CA ASN A 9 28.31 -10.69 -12.27
C ASN A 9 26.80 -10.62 -12.55
N PRO A 10 25.96 -10.88 -11.54
CA PRO A 10 24.52 -10.92 -11.73
C PRO A 10 23.95 -9.54 -12.10
N LEU A 11 22.83 -9.53 -12.83
CA LEU A 11 22.09 -8.30 -13.06
C LEU A 11 21.43 -7.87 -11.75
N ARG A 12 22.06 -6.93 -11.05
CA ARG A 12 21.52 -6.31 -9.83
C ARG A 12 20.51 -5.22 -10.15
N VAL A 13 19.29 -5.35 -9.64
CA VAL A 13 18.18 -4.41 -9.82
C VAL A 13 17.65 -3.93 -8.46
N ALA A 14 17.54 -2.60 -8.28
CA ALA A 14 16.83 -2.02 -7.14
C ALA A 14 15.37 -1.73 -7.52
N VAL A 15 14.42 -2.10 -6.67
CA VAL A 15 13.00 -1.80 -6.82
C VAL A 15 12.54 -0.94 -5.65
N ILE A 16 12.01 0.25 -5.93
CA ILE A 16 11.58 1.22 -4.91
C ILE A 16 10.05 1.18 -4.81
N GLY A 17 9.55 0.62 -3.71
CA GLY A 17 8.13 0.41 -3.43
C GLY A 17 7.71 -1.06 -3.61
N SER A 18 7.09 -1.62 -2.58
CA SER A 18 6.71 -3.03 -2.47
C SER A 18 5.24 -3.32 -2.76
N GLY A 19 4.58 -2.44 -3.52
CA GLY A 19 3.23 -2.67 -4.02
C GLY A 19 3.19 -3.73 -5.14
N PRO A 20 1.99 -3.96 -5.73
CA PRO A 20 1.81 -4.90 -6.83
C PRO A 20 2.80 -4.72 -7.99
N SER A 21 3.00 -3.50 -8.47
CA SER A 21 3.93 -3.20 -9.57
C SER A 21 5.36 -3.62 -9.23
N GLY A 22 5.80 -3.42 -7.98
CA GLY A 22 7.09 -3.87 -7.49
C GLY A 22 7.21 -5.39 -7.51
N PHE A 23 6.25 -6.11 -6.93
CA PHE A 23 6.28 -7.57 -6.91
C PHE A 23 6.11 -8.22 -8.29
N TYR A 24 5.31 -7.63 -9.18
CA TYR A 24 5.23 -8.10 -10.57
C TYR A 24 6.55 -7.87 -11.32
N THR A 25 7.24 -6.75 -11.07
CA THR A 25 8.58 -6.51 -11.60
C THR A 25 9.57 -7.56 -11.12
N VAL A 26 9.63 -7.82 -9.80
CA VAL A 26 10.45 -8.88 -9.20
C VAL A 26 10.13 -10.25 -9.82
N SER A 27 8.84 -10.61 -9.89
CA SER A 27 8.41 -11.91 -10.42
C SER A 27 8.83 -12.11 -11.87
N ASN A 28 8.78 -11.05 -12.68
CA ASN A 28 9.18 -11.13 -14.08
C ASN A 28 10.72 -11.21 -14.26
N LEU A 29 11.46 -10.47 -13.44
CA LEU A 29 12.93 -10.46 -13.44
C LEU A 29 13.50 -11.81 -12.99
N LEU A 30 12.97 -12.41 -11.91
CA LEU A 30 13.47 -13.67 -11.38
C LEU A 30 13.06 -14.90 -12.20
N LYS A 31 12.20 -14.74 -13.20
CA LYS A 31 11.83 -15.80 -14.15
C LYS A 31 12.74 -15.83 -15.38
N GLN A 32 13.62 -14.85 -15.55
CA GLN A 32 14.55 -14.86 -16.68
C GLN A 32 15.49 -16.06 -16.55
N THR A 33 15.57 -16.89 -17.59
CA THR A 33 16.43 -18.09 -17.61
C THR A 33 17.81 -17.81 -18.19
N ASP A 34 17.91 -16.75 -18.98
CA ASP A 34 19.14 -16.42 -19.72
C ASP A 34 20.04 -15.46 -18.94
N LEU A 35 19.58 -14.96 -17.80
CA LEU A 35 20.27 -14.01 -16.93
C LEU A 35 20.16 -14.46 -15.48
N VAL A 36 21.28 -14.40 -14.75
CA VAL A 36 21.27 -14.43 -13.29
C VAL A 36 20.91 -13.03 -12.79
N VAL A 37 19.80 -12.93 -12.06
CA VAL A 37 19.25 -11.64 -11.60
C VAL A 37 19.14 -11.64 -10.09
N GLU A 38 19.59 -10.55 -9.48
CA GLU A 38 19.41 -10.27 -8.06
C GLU A 38 18.58 -8.99 -7.91
N VAL A 39 17.55 -9.05 -7.07
CA VAL A 39 16.62 -7.94 -6.86
C VAL A 39 16.55 -7.57 -5.39
N ASP A 40 16.85 -6.31 -5.11
CA ASP A 40 16.67 -5.71 -3.80
C ASP A 40 15.46 -4.77 -3.85
N MET A 41 14.45 -5.04 -3.03
CA MET A 41 13.25 -4.23 -2.92
C MET A 41 13.27 -3.41 -1.64
N PHE A 42 13.12 -2.09 -1.80
CA PHE A 42 13.11 -1.13 -0.72
C PHE A 42 11.70 -0.58 -0.51
N ASP A 43 11.26 -0.47 0.72
CA ASP A 43 10.00 0.18 1.06
C ASP A 43 10.15 1.00 2.34
N ARG A 44 9.51 2.17 2.39
CA ARG A 44 9.52 3.02 3.57
C ARG A 44 8.78 2.38 4.74
N LEU A 45 7.80 1.51 4.48
CA LEU A 45 7.04 0.82 5.51
C LEU A 45 7.74 -0.47 5.92
N PRO A 46 7.51 -0.95 7.16
CA PRO A 46 8.06 -2.23 7.60
C PRO A 46 7.34 -3.42 6.95
N THR A 47 6.10 -3.22 6.49
CA THR A 47 5.28 -4.27 5.89
C THR A 47 5.17 -4.09 4.38
N PRO A 48 5.33 -5.15 3.58
CA PRO A 48 5.23 -5.07 2.13
C PRO A 48 3.77 -5.02 1.63
N TYR A 49 3.61 -5.05 0.30
CA TYR A 49 2.36 -5.23 -0.47
C TYR A 49 1.57 -3.95 -0.77
N GLY A 50 2.00 -2.81 -0.25
CA GLY A 50 1.39 -1.50 -0.53
C GLY A 50 -0.13 -1.52 -0.35
N LEU A 51 -0.86 -1.02 -1.35
CA LEU A 51 -2.32 -0.93 -1.30
C LEU A 51 -3.04 -2.28 -1.24
N VAL A 52 -2.40 -3.42 -1.53
CA VAL A 52 -3.05 -4.72 -1.28
C VAL A 52 -3.28 -4.93 0.22
N ARG A 53 -2.35 -4.42 1.05
CA ARG A 53 -2.48 -4.42 2.51
C ARG A 53 -3.26 -3.21 3.01
N ALA A 54 -2.85 -2.01 2.59
CA ALA A 54 -3.30 -0.75 3.18
C ALA A 54 -4.44 -0.04 2.42
N GLY A 55 -4.88 -0.57 1.28
CA GLY A 55 -5.90 0.03 0.42
C GLY A 55 -7.13 -0.86 0.22
N VAL A 56 -6.93 -2.11 -0.20
CA VAL A 56 -8.02 -3.08 -0.40
C VAL A 56 -8.83 -3.20 0.89
N ALA A 57 -10.13 -2.93 0.79
CA ALA A 57 -11.02 -2.91 1.93
C ALA A 57 -10.98 -4.24 2.72
N PRO A 58 -11.16 -4.20 4.05
CA PRO A 58 -11.03 -5.37 4.90
C PRO A 58 -12.09 -6.44 4.62
N ASP A 59 -13.22 -6.08 4.03
CA ASP A 59 -14.24 -7.04 3.60
C ASP A 59 -14.00 -7.62 2.19
N HIS A 60 -12.92 -7.22 1.50
CA HIS A 60 -12.46 -7.75 0.22
C HIS A 60 -11.26 -8.70 0.36
N GLN A 61 -11.30 -9.63 1.33
CA GLN A 61 -10.21 -10.57 1.63
C GLN A 61 -9.76 -11.41 0.42
N LYS A 62 -10.68 -11.72 -0.50
CA LYS A 62 -10.35 -12.47 -1.73
C LYS A 62 -9.37 -11.71 -2.61
N ASP A 63 -9.46 -10.39 -2.68
CA ASP A 63 -8.60 -9.56 -3.52
C ASP A 63 -7.18 -9.45 -2.93
N LYS A 64 -7.07 -9.53 -1.59
CA LYS A 64 -5.77 -9.61 -0.89
C LYS A 64 -5.02 -10.91 -1.17
N SER A 65 -5.67 -11.92 -1.75
CA SER A 65 -5.09 -13.25 -1.97
C SER A 65 -3.95 -13.31 -2.99
N VAL A 66 -3.76 -12.23 -3.76
CA VAL A 66 -2.62 -12.05 -4.67
C VAL A 66 -1.27 -12.05 -3.92
N THR A 67 -1.25 -11.74 -2.62
CA THR A 67 -0.04 -11.80 -1.78
C THR A 67 0.62 -13.17 -1.79
N ARG A 68 -0.13 -14.26 -1.97
CA ARG A 68 0.44 -15.61 -2.12
C ARG A 68 1.37 -15.74 -3.33
N ALA A 69 1.13 -14.97 -4.40
CA ALA A 69 2.05 -14.92 -5.53
C ALA A 69 3.30 -14.11 -5.20
N TYR A 70 3.15 -13.05 -4.40
CA TYR A 70 4.27 -12.21 -3.94
C TYR A 70 5.18 -12.97 -2.99
N GLU A 71 4.62 -13.77 -2.08
CA GLU A 71 5.36 -14.64 -1.15
C GLU A 71 6.24 -15.64 -1.90
N LYS A 72 5.78 -16.19 -3.03
CA LYS A 72 6.61 -17.06 -3.88
C LYS A 72 7.83 -16.34 -4.45
N SER A 73 7.68 -15.07 -4.82
CA SER A 73 8.81 -14.24 -5.23
C SER A 73 9.68 -13.85 -4.03
N ALA A 74 9.10 -13.66 -2.86
CA ALA A 74 9.81 -13.23 -1.65
C ALA A 74 10.76 -14.30 -1.08
N VAL A 75 10.51 -15.58 -1.37
CA VAL A 75 11.39 -16.69 -0.93
C VAL A 75 12.40 -17.11 -2.01
N ALA A 76 12.42 -16.45 -3.16
CA ALA A 76 13.38 -16.76 -4.21
C ALA A 76 14.80 -16.36 -3.77
N PRO A 77 15.83 -17.18 -4.03
CA PRO A 77 17.21 -16.89 -3.59
C PRO A 77 17.76 -15.55 -4.09
N GLY A 78 17.33 -15.08 -5.27
CA GLY A 78 17.73 -13.81 -5.87
C GLY A 78 16.94 -12.60 -5.38
N PHE A 79 16.13 -12.70 -4.32
CA PHE A 79 15.32 -11.60 -3.80
C PHE A 79 15.69 -11.25 -2.36
N ARG A 80 15.75 -9.95 -2.06
CA ARG A 80 15.80 -9.44 -0.69
C ARG A 80 14.84 -8.27 -0.52
N PHE A 81 14.23 -8.19 0.67
CA PHE A 81 13.34 -7.10 1.05
C PHE A 81 13.96 -6.28 2.18
N PHE A 82 13.92 -4.95 2.03
CA PHE A 82 14.39 -3.97 2.98
C PHE A 82 13.26 -2.98 3.28
N GLY A 83 12.43 -3.32 4.27
CA GLY A 83 11.42 -2.41 4.82
C GLY A 83 12.03 -1.37 5.75
N ASN A 84 11.26 -0.33 6.10
CA ASN A 84 11.75 0.85 6.84
C ASN A 84 12.91 1.60 6.15
N VAL A 85 13.02 1.49 4.82
CA VAL A 85 14.01 2.20 4.02
C VAL A 85 13.32 3.11 3.01
N GLU A 86 13.25 4.38 3.36
CA GLU A 86 12.62 5.42 2.54
C GLU A 86 13.61 6.05 1.54
N TYR A 87 13.26 5.97 0.25
CA TYR A 87 13.95 6.69 -0.82
C TYR A 87 13.71 8.21 -0.70
N GLY A 88 14.78 8.99 -0.87
CA GLY A 88 14.79 10.45 -0.64
C GLY A 88 15.13 10.83 0.80
N THR A 89 15.22 9.86 1.72
CA THR A 89 15.64 10.05 3.11
C THR A 89 16.89 9.22 3.42
N HIS A 90 16.77 7.89 3.30
CA HIS A 90 17.84 6.94 3.67
C HIS A 90 18.72 6.57 2.48
N LEU A 91 18.16 6.60 1.26
CA LEU A 91 18.83 6.27 0.01
C LEU A 91 18.45 7.30 -1.05
N HIS A 92 19.40 7.66 -1.90
CA HIS A 92 19.21 8.54 -3.05
C HIS A 92 19.60 7.83 -4.34
N LEU A 93 19.22 8.42 -5.48
CA LEU A 93 19.50 7.82 -6.79
C LEU A 93 21.00 7.61 -7.03
N ASP A 94 21.85 8.48 -6.49
CA ASP A 94 23.30 8.36 -6.67
C ASP A 94 23.85 7.14 -5.91
N ASP A 95 23.41 6.90 -4.68
CA ASP A 95 23.74 5.68 -3.92
C ASP A 95 23.33 4.42 -4.69
N LEU A 96 22.14 4.43 -5.30
CA LEU A 96 21.62 3.30 -6.06
C LEU A 96 22.40 3.06 -7.36
N LYS A 97 22.80 4.12 -8.06
CA LYS A 97 23.57 4.01 -9.31
C LYS A 97 24.97 3.41 -9.09
N GLU A 98 25.53 3.55 -7.90
CA GLU A 98 26.82 2.95 -7.56
C GLU A 98 26.73 1.43 -7.35
N HIS A 99 25.54 0.91 -7.03
CA HIS A 99 25.37 -0.47 -6.59
C HIS A 99 24.48 -1.35 -7.48
N TYR A 100 23.66 -0.73 -8.33
CA TYR A 100 22.68 -1.42 -9.17
C TYR A 100 22.82 -1.04 -10.64
N HIS A 101 22.59 -2.02 -11.51
CA HIS A 101 22.57 -1.80 -12.95
C HIS A 101 21.27 -1.13 -13.42
N GLN A 102 20.17 -1.36 -12.70
CA GLN A 102 18.86 -0.80 -12.98
C GLN A 102 18.15 -0.41 -11.69
N VAL A 103 17.37 0.67 -11.76
CA VAL A 103 16.52 1.16 -10.65
C VAL A 103 15.10 1.31 -11.17
N MET A 104 14.16 0.65 -10.51
CA MET A 104 12.75 0.63 -10.88
C MET A 104 11.93 1.34 -9.80
N PHE A 105 11.27 2.44 -10.16
CA PHE A 105 10.35 3.13 -9.26
C PHE A 105 8.94 2.58 -9.40
N THR A 106 8.45 1.98 -8.33
CA THR A 106 7.13 1.33 -8.20
C THR A 106 6.39 1.85 -6.98
N THR A 107 6.51 3.16 -6.71
CA THR A 107 6.06 3.85 -5.50
C THR A 107 4.55 4.13 -5.44
N GLY A 108 3.83 3.94 -6.55
CA GLY A 108 2.39 4.23 -6.62
C GLY A 108 2.09 5.74 -6.55
N SER A 109 0.89 6.08 -6.07
CA SER A 109 0.42 7.47 -5.91
C SER A 109 -0.05 7.66 -4.47
N PRO A 110 0.80 8.20 -3.57
CA PRO A 110 0.45 8.36 -2.16
C PRO A 110 -0.39 9.61 -1.87
N PHE A 111 -0.59 10.49 -2.85
CA PHE A 111 -1.27 11.77 -2.67
C PHE A 111 -2.68 11.76 -3.25
N ASP A 112 -3.56 12.49 -2.56
CA ASP A 112 -4.94 12.72 -2.95
C ASP A 112 -5.10 13.87 -3.96
N ARG A 113 -6.30 13.93 -4.56
CA ARG A 113 -6.71 15.06 -5.39
C ARG A 113 -7.62 15.97 -4.58
N ASN A 114 -7.20 17.22 -4.38
CA ASN A 114 -8.03 18.24 -3.74
C ASN A 114 -9.26 18.57 -4.60
N LEU A 115 -10.35 18.98 -3.95
CA LEU A 115 -11.58 19.39 -4.62
C LEU A 115 -11.46 20.81 -5.18
N GLY A 116 -10.63 21.66 -4.56
CA GLY A 116 -10.45 23.06 -4.91
C GLY A 116 -11.68 23.92 -4.61
N VAL A 117 -12.46 23.56 -3.58
CA VAL A 117 -13.70 24.25 -3.20
C VAL A 117 -13.58 24.91 -1.84
N ALA A 118 -14.36 25.97 -1.63
CA ALA A 118 -14.39 26.64 -0.35
C ALA A 118 -14.86 25.68 0.77
N GLY A 119 -14.08 25.62 1.85
CA GLY A 119 -14.37 24.78 3.01
C GLY A 119 -13.78 23.36 2.95
N GLU A 120 -12.97 23.02 1.95
CA GLU A 120 -12.33 21.69 1.85
C GLU A 120 -11.35 21.36 3.00
N ASP A 121 -10.86 22.37 3.71
CA ASP A 121 -9.97 22.20 4.87
C ASP A 121 -10.71 22.27 6.23
N LEU A 122 -12.05 22.34 6.23
CA LEU A 122 -12.82 22.36 7.47
C LEU A 122 -12.73 21.02 8.21
N LEU A 123 -12.84 21.07 9.54
CA LEU A 123 -12.92 19.87 10.37
C LEU A 123 -14.09 18.97 9.88
N GLY A 124 -13.80 17.68 9.69
CA GLY A 124 -14.74 16.71 9.14
C GLY A 124 -14.69 16.58 7.61
N SER A 125 -13.92 17.41 6.90
CA SER A 125 -13.57 17.21 5.50
C SER A 125 -12.28 16.41 5.40
N HIS A 126 -12.37 15.21 4.82
CA HIS A 126 -11.27 14.26 4.74
C HIS A 126 -11.19 13.63 3.36
N SER A 127 -9.99 13.20 2.96
CA SER A 127 -9.85 12.39 1.75
C SER A 127 -10.34 10.97 2.00
N ALA A 128 -10.84 10.31 0.95
CA ALA A 128 -11.19 8.90 1.04
C ALA A 128 -9.96 8.02 1.33
N THR A 129 -8.78 8.40 0.82
CA THR A 129 -7.53 7.67 1.05
C THR A 129 -7.11 7.72 2.51
N GLU A 130 -7.30 8.85 3.20
CA GLU A 130 -7.05 8.96 4.64
C GLU A 130 -7.93 7.99 5.44
N PHE A 131 -9.23 7.97 5.15
CA PHE A 131 -10.17 7.07 5.83
C PHE A 131 -9.89 5.59 5.54
N VAL A 132 -9.56 5.26 4.29
CA VAL A 132 -9.17 3.91 3.86
C VAL A 132 -7.89 3.44 4.54
N ALA A 133 -6.87 4.31 4.57
CA ALA A 133 -5.61 4.02 5.20
C ALA A 133 -5.77 3.85 6.73
N TRP A 134 -6.60 4.68 7.36
CA TRP A 134 -6.95 4.58 8.77
C TRP A 134 -7.60 3.23 9.10
N TYR A 135 -8.69 2.85 8.42
CA TYR A 135 -9.36 1.58 8.74
C TYR A 135 -8.52 0.35 8.39
N ASN A 136 -7.56 0.45 7.48
CA ASN A 136 -6.60 -0.61 7.16
C ASN A 136 -5.34 -0.59 8.05
N GLY A 137 -5.24 0.34 9.01
CA GLY A 137 -4.13 0.41 9.95
C GLY A 137 -2.80 0.84 9.32
N HIS A 138 -2.84 1.68 8.29
CA HIS A 138 -1.64 2.29 7.73
C HIS A 138 -0.97 3.20 8.80
N PRO A 139 0.34 3.05 9.08
CA PRO A 139 1.01 3.78 10.17
C PRO A 139 0.82 5.29 10.14
N ASP A 140 0.96 5.93 8.97
CA ASP A 140 0.79 7.39 8.82
C ASP A 140 -0.63 7.91 9.14
N PHE A 141 -1.63 7.03 9.20
CA PHE A 141 -3.03 7.39 9.40
C PHE A 141 -3.67 6.71 10.62
N ALA A 142 -2.94 5.83 11.32
CA ALA A 142 -3.48 5.05 12.43
C ALA A 142 -3.93 5.93 13.62
N ASP A 143 -3.30 7.09 13.79
CA ASP A 143 -3.63 8.05 14.85
C ASP A 143 -4.66 9.10 14.42
N ARG A 144 -5.24 8.96 13.21
CA ARG A 144 -6.31 9.87 12.75
C ARG A 144 -7.59 9.62 13.54
N ASP A 145 -8.26 10.72 13.86
CA ASP A 145 -9.58 10.71 14.46
C ASP A 145 -10.62 11.17 13.43
N PHE A 146 -11.74 10.47 13.37
CA PHE A 146 -12.87 10.77 12.49
C PHE A 146 -14.11 10.98 13.36
N ASP A 147 -14.75 12.14 13.26
CA ASP A 147 -16.01 12.40 13.97
C ASP A 147 -17.16 11.57 13.36
N LEU A 148 -17.37 10.37 13.91
CA LEU A 148 -18.47 9.48 13.55
C LEU A 148 -19.72 9.72 14.42
N SER A 149 -19.81 10.83 15.16
CA SER A 149 -20.97 11.16 15.98
C SER A 149 -22.12 11.80 15.19
N GLN A 150 -21.89 12.15 13.92
CA GLN A 150 -22.89 12.70 13.02
C GLN A 150 -23.75 11.59 12.39
N GLU A 151 -24.99 11.93 12.01
CA GLU A 151 -25.88 10.95 11.35
C GLU A 151 -25.69 10.86 9.83
N ASN A 152 -25.08 11.88 9.21
CA ASN A 152 -24.96 11.99 7.75
C ASN A 152 -23.50 12.20 7.36
N VAL A 153 -23.02 11.38 6.43
CA VAL A 153 -21.73 11.53 5.76
C VAL A 153 -22.00 11.74 4.28
N VAL A 154 -21.20 12.56 3.60
CA VAL A 154 -21.28 12.73 2.15
C VAL A 154 -19.96 12.24 1.55
N VAL A 155 -20.04 11.28 0.64
CA VAL A 155 -18.87 10.81 -0.12
C VAL A 155 -18.89 11.42 -1.52
N VAL A 156 -17.85 12.19 -1.85
CA VAL A 156 -17.73 12.85 -3.16
C VAL A 156 -16.99 11.93 -4.14
N GLY A 157 -17.71 11.35 -5.08
CA GLY A 157 -17.18 10.49 -6.14
C GLY A 157 -18.04 9.25 -6.37
N ILE A 158 -17.91 8.62 -7.54
CA ILE A 158 -18.69 7.44 -7.94
C ILE A 158 -17.74 6.31 -8.40
N GLY A 159 -16.60 6.20 -7.71
CA GLY A 159 -15.60 5.16 -7.95
C GLY A 159 -15.66 4.04 -6.91
N ASN A 160 -14.89 2.97 -7.12
CA ASN A 160 -14.84 1.84 -6.18
C ASN A 160 -14.42 2.25 -4.77
N VAL A 161 -13.48 3.19 -4.63
CA VAL A 161 -13.05 3.69 -3.31
C VAL A 161 -14.18 4.42 -2.59
N ALA A 162 -15.03 5.18 -3.30
CA ALA A 162 -16.21 5.80 -2.71
C ALA A 162 -17.18 4.75 -2.16
N MET A 163 -17.37 3.66 -2.92
CA MET A 163 -18.17 2.51 -2.48
C MET A 163 -17.54 1.77 -1.29
N ASP A 164 -16.21 1.68 -1.21
CA ASP A 164 -15.51 1.10 -0.06
C ASP A 164 -15.74 1.91 1.20
N VAL A 165 -15.57 3.24 1.14
CA VAL A 165 -15.87 4.14 2.26
C VAL A 165 -17.33 3.99 2.71
N ALA A 166 -18.28 4.08 1.78
CA ALA A 166 -19.69 3.96 2.09
C ALA A 166 -20.04 2.61 2.71
N ARG A 167 -19.48 1.53 2.18
CA ARG A 167 -19.74 0.18 2.69
C ARG A 167 -19.17 -0.05 4.08
N ILE A 168 -17.97 0.46 4.37
CA ILE A 168 -17.38 0.37 5.71
C ILE A 168 -18.20 1.17 6.74
N LEU A 169 -18.69 2.36 6.37
CA LEU A 169 -19.57 3.17 7.22
C LEU A 169 -20.94 2.51 7.47
N CYS A 170 -21.47 1.77 6.50
CA CYS A 170 -22.81 1.15 6.57
C CYS A 170 -22.82 -0.27 7.15
N LYS A 171 -21.67 -0.96 7.22
CA LYS A 171 -21.59 -2.34 7.73
C LYS A 171 -21.74 -2.40 9.24
N THR A 172 -22.31 -3.50 9.72
CA THR A 172 -22.39 -3.76 11.16
C THR A 172 -21.03 -4.14 11.74
N VAL A 173 -20.84 -3.88 13.03
CA VAL A 173 -19.64 -4.30 13.78
C VAL A 173 -19.44 -5.81 13.68
N ASP A 174 -20.51 -6.60 13.69
CA ASP A 174 -20.44 -8.07 13.59
C ASP A 174 -19.93 -8.56 12.24
N GLU A 175 -20.22 -7.85 11.15
CA GLU A 175 -19.65 -8.15 9.84
C GLU A 175 -18.18 -7.74 9.74
N LEU A 176 -17.78 -6.66 10.40
CA LEU A 176 -16.42 -6.12 10.33
C LEU A 176 -15.45 -6.84 11.28
N LYS A 177 -15.89 -7.29 12.45
CA LYS A 177 -15.00 -7.92 13.47
C LYS A 177 -14.35 -9.24 13.02
N VAL A 178 -14.84 -9.84 11.94
CA VAL A 178 -14.28 -11.08 11.35
C VAL A 178 -13.31 -10.80 10.20
N THR A 179 -13.04 -9.52 9.92
CA THR A 179 -12.10 -9.06 8.88
C THR A 179 -10.76 -8.66 9.47
N ASP A 180 -9.84 -8.15 8.65
CA ASP A 180 -8.55 -7.59 9.08
C ASP A 180 -8.58 -6.06 9.30
N ILE A 181 -9.77 -5.47 9.50
CA ILE A 181 -9.92 -4.06 9.85
C ILE A 181 -9.12 -3.73 11.12
N ALA A 182 -8.55 -2.53 11.19
CA ALA A 182 -7.79 -2.11 12.35
C ALA A 182 -8.68 -2.00 13.61
N ASP A 183 -8.19 -2.51 14.74
CA ASP A 183 -8.95 -2.54 16.00
C ASP A 183 -9.42 -1.15 16.46
N HIS A 184 -8.57 -0.13 16.28
CA HIS A 184 -8.93 1.26 16.63
C HIS A 184 -10.09 1.77 15.77
N ALA A 185 -10.10 1.44 14.48
CA ALA A 185 -11.15 1.83 13.56
C ALA A 185 -12.46 1.08 13.85
N LEU A 186 -12.39 -0.23 14.13
CA LEU A 186 -13.55 -1.00 14.56
C LEU A 186 -14.16 -0.46 15.87
N ALA A 187 -13.31 -0.09 16.83
CA ALA A 187 -13.76 0.50 18.09
C ALA A 187 -14.45 1.85 17.87
N ALA A 188 -13.96 2.70 16.97
CA ALA A 188 -14.60 3.96 16.59
C ALA A 188 -15.93 3.71 15.87
N LEU A 189 -15.95 2.82 14.88
CA LEU A 189 -17.15 2.44 14.12
C LEU A 189 -18.24 1.84 15.02
N SER A 190 -17.87 1.13 16.09
CA SER A 190 -18.84 0.58 17.06
C SER A 190 -19.65 1.65 17.80
N LYS A 191 -19.16 2.90 17.83
CA LYS A 191 -19.80 4.06 18.45
C LYS A 191 -20.39 5.02 17.42
N SER A 192 -20.28 4.70 16.13
CA SER A 192 -20.77 5.52 15.03
C SER A 192 -22.28 5.75 15.15
N LYS A 193 -22.70 6.98 14.87
CA LYS A 193 -24.12 7.36 14.74
C LYS A 193 -24.54 7.57 13.29
N VAL A 194 -23.65 7.30 12.34
CA VAL A 194 -23.91 7.45 10.90
C VAL A 194 -25.06 6.54 10.49
N LYS A 195 -26.05 7.13 9.82
CA LYS A 195 -27.26 6.45 9.30
C LYS A 195 -27.41 6.63 7.80
N ASN A 196 -26.92 7.74 7.26
CA ASN A 196 -27.02 8.08 5.86
C ASN A 196 -25.62 8.38 5.30
N VAL A 197 -25.30 7.75 4.17
CA VAL A 197 -24.08 7.96 3.40
C VAL A 197 -24.43 8.22 1.94
#